data_AF-A0A2I0WFH5-F1
#
_entry.id   AF-A0A2I0WFH5-F1
#
_cell.length_a   1.000
_cell.length_b   1.000
_cell.length_c   1.000
_cell.angle_alpha   90.00
_cell.angle_beta   90.00
_cell.angle_gamma   90.00
#
_symmetry.space_group_name_H-M   'P 1'
#
loop_
_entity.id
_entity.type
_entity.pdbx_description
1 polymer ?
#
loop_
_entity_poly.entity_id
_entity_poly.type
_entity_poly.pdbx_seq_one_letter_code
_entity_poly.pdbx_strand_id
1 'polypeptide(L)' 'MESIIDDYRYIDGINIAHSGRNVVTLFRYGEGSVNHKRRLEECWMIEEADFNLHGLAMDSFLPPSDLKVDCD' A
#
# COMPACT_ATOMS: atom_id res chain seq x y z
N MET A 1 3.74 -14.44 11.29
CA MET A 1 3.31 -13.17 10.67
C MET A 1 4.15 -12.10 11.32
N GLU A 2 4.89 -11.33 10.53
CA GLU A 2 5.80 -10.29 11.02
C GLU A 2 5.55 -9.04 10.18
N SER A 3 5.47 -7.88 10.82
CA SER A 3 5.39 -6.59 10.15
C SER A 3 6.33 -5.63 10.88
N ILE A 4 7.23 -5.00 10.13
CA ILE A 4 8.21 -4.04 10.61
C ILE A 4 7.96 -2.75 9.85
N ILE A 5 7.92 -1.64 10.58
CA ILE A 5 7.90 -0.28 10.06
C ILE A 5 9.06 0.43 10.72
N ASP A 6 9.94 1.03 9.92
CA ASP A 6 11.20 1.59 10.39
C ASP A 6 11.59 2.83 9.56
N ASP A 7 12.72 3.43 9.91
CA ASP A 7 13.29 4.61 9.25
C ASP A 7 12.34 5.80 9.33
N TYR A 8 11.90 6.09 10.54
CA TYR A 8 11.07 7.25 10.84
C TYR A 8 11.88 8.54 10.73
N ARG A 9 11.44 9.45 9.86
CA ARG A 9 12.06 10.75 9.63
C ARG A 9 11.01 11.84 9.71
N TYR A 10 11.40 13.00 10.23
CA TYR A 10 10.52 14.17 10.24
C TYR A 10 10.58 14.87 8.89
N ILE A 11 9.41 15.07 8.28
CA ILE A 11 9.21 15.88 7.07
C ILE A 11 8.12 16.89 7.40
N ASP A 12 8.44 18.19 7.28
CA ASP A 12 7.55 19.30 7.67
C ASP A 12 6.95 19.16 9.09
N GLY A 13 7.73 18.62 10.03
CA GLY A 13 7.31 18.41 11.42
C GLY A 13 6.43 17.16 11.64
N ILE A 14 6.16 16.37 10.61
CA ILE A 14 5.40 15.12 10.67
C ILE A 14 6.38 13.95 10.64
N ASN A 15 6.22 13.00 11.56
CA ASN A 15 7.08 11.81 11.62
C ASN A 15 6.56 10.72 10.67
N ILE A 16 7.32 10.37 9.64
CA ILE A 16 6.91 9.46 8.57
C ILE A 16 7.91 8.31 8.46
N ALA A 17 7.41 7.08 8.39
CA ALA A 17 8.23 5.90 8.14
C ALA A 17 8.68 5.83 6.68
N HIS A 18 9.97 5.63 6.44
CA HIS A 18 10.56 5.53 5.11
C HIS A 18 10.90 4.10 4.71
N SER A 19 10.64 3.12 5.55
CA SER A 19 10.81 1.73 5.17
C SER A 19 9.88 0.79 5.92
N GLY A 20 9.64 -0.36 5.33
CA GLY A 20 8.91 -1.42 5.98
C GLY A 20 9.12 -2.78 5.34
N ARG A 21 8.82 -3.81 6.12
CA ARG A 21 8.83 -5.20 5.69
C ARG A 21 7.64 -5.94 6.27
N ASN A 22 6.89 -6.63 5.44
CA ASN A 22 5.76 -7.46 5.87
C ASN A 22 5.93 -8.89 5.37
N VAL A 23 5.65 -9.84 6.25
CA VAL A 23 5.64 -11.27 5.97
C VAL A 23 4.30 -11.84 6.43
N VAL A 24 3.47 -12.20 5.45
CA VAL A 24 2.15 -12.79 5.68
C VAL A 24 2.03 -14.18 5.05
N THR A 25 1.16 -15.00 5.60
CA THR A 25 0.79 -16.30 5.02
C THR A 25 -0.70 -16.26 4.71
N LEU A 26 -1.04 -16.36 3.44
CA LEU A 26 -2.40 -16.44 2.94
C LEU A 26 -2.85 -17.90 2.92
N PHE A 27 -3.99 -18.17 3.51
CA PHE A 27 -4.64 -19.47 3.51
C PHE A 27 -5.94 -19.38 2.72
N ARG A 28 -6.14 -20.27 1.75
CA ARG A 28 -7.42 -20.43 1.05
C ARG A 28 -8.18 -21.58 1.67
N TYR A 29 -9.42 -21.33 2.07
CA TYR A 29 -10.37 -22.32 2.58
C TYR A 29 -11.59 -22.40 1.65
N GLY A 30 -12.15 -23.59 1.44
CA GLY A 30 -13.36 -23.83 0.64
C GLY A 30 -13.36 -25.17 -0.11
N GLU A 31 -14.51 -25.56 -0.68
CA GLU A 31 -14.61 -26.77 -1.51
C GLU A 31 -13.72 -26.63 -2.75
N GLY A 32 -12.87 -27.63 -3.01
CA GLY A 32 -11.82 -27.56 -4.03
C GLY A 32 -10.52 -26.85 -3.60
N SER A 33 -10.43 -26.33 -2.37
CA SER A 33 -9.16 -25.79 -1.85
C SER A 33 -8.27 -26.91 -1.30
N VAL A 34 -7.30 -27.36 -2.09
CA VAL A 34 -6.29 -28.32 -1.64
C VAL A 34 -5.24 -27.60 -0.80
N ASN A 35 -5.49 -27.31 0.49
CA ASN A 35 -4.49 -26.74 1.42
C ASN A 35 -3.56 -25.66 0.80
N HIS A 36 -4.13 -24.73 0.01
CA HIS A 36 -3.35 -23.72 -0.69
C HIS A 36 -2.86 -22.67 0.31
N LYS A 37 -1.58 -22.81 0.69
CA LYS A 37 -0.84 -21.83 1.49
C LYS A 37 0.11 -21.07 0.57
N ARG A 38 0.04 -19.74 0.60
CA ARG A 38 1.05 -18.88 -0.03
C ARG A 38 1.68 -17.98 1.02
N ARG A 39 3.00 -17.86 0.96
CA ARG A 39 3.73 -16.86 1.73
C ARG A 39 3.95 -15.65 0.83
N LEU A 40 3.62 -14.47 1.34
CA LEU A 40 3.86 -13.19 0.68
C LEU A 40 4.83 -12.40 1.56
N GLU A 41 5.87 -11.88 0.93
CA GLU A 41 6.86 -11.01 1.54
C GLU A 41 6.89 -9.71 0.75
N GLU A 42 6.79 -8.58 1.45
CA GLU A 42 6.85 -7.24 0.89
C GLU A 42 7.93 -6.46 1.62
N CYS A 43 8.80 -5.79 0.86
CA CYS A 43 9.77 -4.82 1.37
C CYS A 43 9.59 -3.53 0.58
N TRP A 44 9.52 -2.40 1.25
CA TRP A 44 9.39 -1.09 0.61
C TRP A 44 10.33 -0.08 1.25
N MET A 45 10.73 0.91 0.46
CA MET A 45 11.56 2.05 0.86
C MET A 45 11.02 3.29 0.16
N ILE A 46 11.00 4.41 0.88
CA ILE A 46 10.63 5.73 0.38
C ILE A 46 11.92 6.54 0.31
N GLU A 47 12.30 6.97 -0.88
CA GLU A 47 13.47 7.84 -1.08
C GLU A 47 13.13 9.29 -0.73
N GLU A 48 11.98 9.77 -1.20
CA GLU A 48 11.52 11.14 -1.04
C GLU A 48 10.01 11.17 -0.70
N ALA A 49 9.63 12.07 0.19
CA ALA A 49 8.25 12.36 0.53
C ALA A 49 8.11 13.86 0.75
N ASP A 50 7.05 14.45 0.20
CA ASP A 50 6.80 15.89 0.25
C ASP A 50 5.30 16.16 0.36
N PHE A 51 4.97 17.31 0.92
CA PHE A 51 3.58 17.77 1.07
C PHE A 51 3.26 18.90 0.11
N ASN A 52 1.98 19.01 -0.25
CA ASN A 52 1.44 20.13 -1.04
C ASN A 52 2.20 20.37 -2.36
N LEU A 53 2.53 19.29 -3.05
CA LEU A 53 3.23 19.34 -4.33
C LEU A 53 2.49 20.25 -5.33
N HIS A 54 3.20 21.27 -5.81
CA HIS A 54 2.64 22.23 -6.75
C HIS A 54 2.25 21.53 -8.08
N GLY A 55 1.02 21.73 -8.52
CA GLY A 55 0.49 21.12 -9.75
C GLY A 55 -0.17 19.75 -9.55
N LEU A 56 -0.16 19.20 -8.33
CA LEU A 56 -1.00 18.06 -7.99
C LEU A 56 -2.38 18.56 -7.55
N ALA A 57 -3.41 18.27 -8.35
CA ALA A 57 -4.79 18.68 -8.08
C ALA A 57 -5.72 17.46 -8.03
N MET A 58 -6.94 17.66 -7.55
CA MET A 58 -7.91 16.56 -7.36
C MET A 58 -8.28 15.86 -8.68
N ASP A 59 -8.18 16.56 -9.80
CA ASP A 59 -8.36 16.03 -11.15
C ASP A 59 -7.21 15.11 -11.62
N SER A 60 -6.09 15.07 -10.91
CA SER A 60 -4.98 14.14 -11.17
C SER A 60 -5.29 12.71 -10.70
N PHE A 61 -6.28 12.53 -9.82
CA PHE A 61 -6.67 11.24 -9.25
C PHE A 61 -7.89 10.67 -9.98
N LEU A 62 -7.71 10.36 -11.26
CA LEU A 62 -8.79 9.82 -12.09
C LEU A 62 -9.08 8.36 -11.73
N PRO A 63 -10.36 7.95 -11.73
CA PRO A 63 -10.70 6.53 -11.61
C PRO A 63 -10.15 5.74 -12.81
N PRO A 64 -10.07 4.40 -12.70
CA PRO A 64 -9.87 3.55 -13.87
C PRO A 64 -10.83 3.94 -14.99
N SER A 65 -10.33 4.01 -16.23
CA SER A 65 -11.11 4.50 -17.38
C SER A 65 -12.31 3.62 -17.73
N ASP A 66 -12.30 2.39 -17.26
CA ASP A 66 -13.34 1.38 -17.40
C ASP A 66 -14.36 1.39 -16.24
N LEU A 67 -14.19 2.25 -15.25
CA LEU A 67 -15.12 2.36 -14.13
C LEU A 67 -16.45 2.92 -14.64
N LYS A 68 -17.47 2.07 -14.67
CA LYS A 68 -18.86 2.50 -14.88
C LYS A 68 -19.36 3.10 -13.56
N VAL A 69 -19.54 4.42 -13.54
CA VAL A 69 -20.28 5.07 -12.45
C VAL A 69 -21.75 4.76 -12.70
N ASP A 70 -22.34 3.93 -11.84
CA ASP A 70 -23.80 3.77 -11.83
C ASP A 70 -24.40 5.12 -11.41
N CYS A 71 -25.08 5.79 -12.34
CA CYS A 71 -25.86 6.99 -12.04
C CYS A 71 -27.22 6.56 -11.50
N ASP A 72 -27.46 6.78 -10.20
CA ASP A 72 -28.81 6.84 -9.61
C ASP A 72 -29.47 8.20 -9.93
#